data_AF-A0A2A2DV00-F1
#
_entry.id   AF-A0A2A2DV00-F1
#
_cell.length_a   1.000
_cell.length_b   1.000
_cell.length_c   1.000
_cell.angle_alpha   90.00
_cell.angle_beta   90.00
_cell.angle_gamma   90.00
#
_symmetry.space_group_name_H-M   'P 1'
#
loop_
_entity.id
_entity.type
_entity.pdbx_description
1 polymer ?
#
loop_
_entity_poly.entity_id
_entity_poly.type
_entity_poly.pdbx_seq_one_letter_code
_entity_poly.pdbx_strand_id
1 'polypeptide(L)' 'MKYSTGEEIKLGDIVQVGGNDIGAVVGIIETGEFSKDYPAEDWAYLNTGTLILTQEAGLIHYPEPDDEIKLIERKI' A
#
# COMPACT_ATOMS: atom_id res chain seq x y z
N MET A 1 7.43 0.41 6.31
CA MET A 1 7.22 -0.67 5.30
C MET A 1 8.17 -0.52 4.11
N LYS A 2 8.66 -1.62 3.53
CA LYS A 2 9.56 -1.62 2.37
C LYS A 2 9.17 -2.71 1.37
N TYR A 3 9.45 -2.48 0.10
CA TYR A 3 9.43 -3.54 -0.92
C TYR A 3 10.60 -4.51 -0.71
N SER A 4 10.52 -5.69 -1.32
CA SER A 4 11.61 -6.67 -1.31
C SER A 4 12.90 -6.17 -1.95
N THR A 5 12.82 -5.14 -2.79
CA THR A 5 13.99 -4.44 -3.36
C THR A 5 14.71 -3.56 -2.33
N GLY A 6 14.14 -3.38 -1.14
CA GLY A 6 14.67 -2.55 -0.06
C GLY A 6 14.20 -1.08 -0.10
N GLU A 7 13.50 -0.68 -1.16
CA GLU A 7 12.91 0.64 -1.31
C GLU A 7 11.73 0.82 -0.35
N GLU A 8 11.59 2.01 0.22
CA GLU A 8 10.43 2.34 1.06
C GLU A 8 9.16 2.41 0.21
N ILE A 9 8.05 1.89 0.74
CA ILE A 9 6.72 2.08 0.16
C ILE A 9 6.30 3.53 0.41
N LYS A 10 5.72 4.18 -0.60
CA LYS A 10 5.24 5.56 -0.53
C LYS A 10 3.79 5.67 -0.98
N LEU A 11 3.12 6.69 -0.43
CA LEU A 11 1.76 7.01 -0.82
C LEU A 11 1.69 7.34 -2.31
N GLY A 12 0.73 6.74 -3.02
CA GLY A 12 0.52 6.94 -4.46
C GLY A 12 1.36 6.03 -5.36
N ASP A 13 2.20 5.15 -4.81
CA ASP A 13 2.91 4.14 -5.61
C ASP A 13 1.92 3.23 -6.33
N ILE A 14 2.23 2.94 -7.59
CA ILE A 14 1.52 1.93 -8.38
C ILE A 14 2.27 0.61 -8.24
N VAL A 15 1.55 -0.43 -7.82
CA VAL A 15 2.10 -1.74 -7.47
C VAL A 15 1.35 -2.88 -8.15
N GLN A 16 2.04 -3.98 -8.39
CA GLN A 16 1.45 -5.27 -8.70
C GLN A 16 1.29 -6.06 -7.41
N VAL A 17 0.16 -6.74 -7.24
CA VAL A 17 -0.11 -7.65 -6.12
C VAL A 17 -0.81 -8.92 -6.61
N GLY A 18 -0.71 -10.01 -5.86
CA GLY A 18 -1.50 -11.23 -6.09
C GLY A 18 -1.37 -11.80 -7.51
N GLY A 19 -0.16 -11.80 -8.06
CA GLY A 19 0.12 -12.32 -9.39
C GLY A 19 0.07 -11.28 -10.50
N ASN A 20 -1.07 -10.61 -10.76
CA ASN A 20 -1.22 -9.62 -11.85
C ASN A 20 -2.17 -8.45 -11.53
N ASP A 21 -2.76 -8.39 -10.34
CA ASP A 21 -3.67 -7.29 -9.99
C ASP A 21 -2.85 -6.01 -9.76
N ILE A 22 -3.34 -4.89 -10.27
CA ILE A 22 -2.68 -3.60 -10.16
C ILE A 22 -3.39 -2.77 -9.12
N GLY A 23 -2.62 -2.19 -8.21
CA GLY A 23 -3.15 -1.31 -7.19
C GLY A 23 -2.33 -0.06 -6.98
N ALA A 24 -2.92 0.85 -6.22
CA ALA A 24 -2.26 2.05 -5.74
C ALA A 24 -2.16 2.01 -4.22
N VAL A 25 -1.00 2.39 -3.67
CA VAL A 25 -0.82 2.57 -2.24
C VAL A 25 -1.62 3.80 -1.80
N VAL A 26 -2.65 3.59 -0.98
CA VAL A 26 -3.55 4.63 -0.48
C VAL A 26 -3.39 4.91 1.01
N GLY A 27 -2.58 4.11 1.72
CA GLY A 27 -2.28 4.31 3.12
C GLY A 27 -1.02 3.62 3.59
N ILE A 28 -0.29 4.25 4.50
CA ILE A 28 0.85 3.71 5.24
C ILE A 28 0.58 3.98 6.71
N ILE A 29 0.26 2.91 7.44
CA ILE A 29 -0.26 3.00 8.80
C ILE A 29 0.86 3.41 9.76
N GLU A 30 2.07 2.87 9.57
CA GLU A 30 3.24 3.17 10.42
C GLU A 30 3.61 4.66 10.47
N THR A 31 3.46 5.36 9.35
CA THR A 31 3.80 6.79 9.22
C THR A 31 2.59 7.71 9.32
N GLY A 32 1.37 7.15 9.37
CA GLY A 32 0.14 7.92 9.37
C GLY A 32 -0.15 8.62 8.04
N GLU A 33 0.49 8.19 6.95
CA GLU A 33 0.33 8.80 5.62
C GLU A 33 -0.80 8.13 4.86
N PHE A 34 -1.85 8.89 4.52
CA PHE A 34 -2.99 8.35 3.78
C PHE A 34 -3.47 9.31 2.69
N SER A 35 -4.08 8.74 1.65
CA SER A 35 -4.79 9.49 0.62
C SER A 35 -6.03 10.15 1.20
N LYS A 36 -6.46 11.27 0.60
CA LYS A 36 -7.58 12.08 1.09
C LYS A 36 -8.88 11.29 1.29
N ASP A 37 -9.12 10.30 0.43
CA ASP A 37 -10.31 9.45 0.45
C ASP A 37 -10.23 8.29 1.46
N TYR A 38 -9.11 8.15 2.17
CA TYR A 38 -8.82 7.06 3.12
C TYR A 38 -8.32 7.64 4.45
N PRO A 39 -9.17 8.31 5.26
CA PRO A 39 -8.71 8.99 6.46
C PRO A 39 -8.09 8.01 7.47
N ALA A 40 -6.99 8.42 8.12
CA ALA A 40 -6.23 7.57 9.04
C ALA A 40 -7.09 7.00 10.20
N GLU A 41 -8.11 7.75 10.64
CA GLU A 41 -9.00 7.36 11.75
C GLU A 41 -9.76 6.06 11.46
N ASP A 42 -10.10 5.80 10.19
CA ASP A 42 -10.79 4.58 9.78
C ASP A 42 -9.87 3.34 9.84
N TRP A 43 -8.55 3.54 9.90
CA TRP A 43 -7.56 2.46 9.77
C TRP A 43 -6.60 2.37 10.95
N ALA A 44 -6.63 3.34 11.87
CA ALA A 44 -5.71 3.42 13.01
C ALA A 44 -5.73 2.16 13.90
N TYR A 45 -6.88 1.46 13.96
CA TYR A 45 -7.02 0.22 14.72
C TYR A 45 -6.17 -0.95 14.18
N LEU A 46 -5.68 -0.86 12.94
CA LEU A 46 -4.83 -1.87 12.29
C LEU A 46 -3.37 -1.81 12.77
N ASN A 47 -2.96 -0.72 13.43
CA ASN A 47 -1.64 -0.46 14.03
C ASN A 47 -0.42 -0.41 13.08
N THR A 48 -0.34 -1.26 12.06
CA THR A 48 0.82 -1.34 11.14
C THR A 48 0.40 -1.77 9.74
N GLY A 49 1.28 -1.53 8.77
CA GLY A 49 1.14 -2.01 7.40
C GLY A 49 0.78 -0.94 6.38
N THR A 50 0.35 -1.39 5.21
CA THR A 50 -0.05 -0.53 4.09
C THR A 50 -1.42 -0.94 3.57
N LEU A 51 -2.14 0.04 3.03
CA LEU A 51 -3.40 -0.14 2.32
C LEU A 51 -3.16 0.05 0.83
N ILE A 52 -3.58 -0.94 0.06
CA ILE A 52 -3.48 -0.93 -1.40
C ILE A 52 -4.90 -1.04 -1.95
N LEU A 53 -5.32 -0.05 -2.72
CA LEU A 53 -6.54 -0.14 -3.51
C LEU A 53 -6.19 -0.80 -4.85
N THR A 54 -6.65 -2.02 -5.05
CA THR A 54 -6.46 -2.76 -6.29
C THR A 54 -7.65 -2.62 -7.24
N GLN A 55 -7.43 -2.93 -8.52
CA GLN A 55 -8.45 -2.84 -9.55
C GLN A 55 -9.47 -3.97 -9.47
N GLU A 56 -9.05 -5.19 -9.13
CA GLU A 56 -9.95 -6.36 -9.11
C GLU A 56 -10.50 -6.68 -7.72
N ALA A 57 -9.65 -6.69 -6.69
CA ALA A 57 -10.02 -7.13 -5.33
C ALA A 57 -10.47 -5.99 -4.40
N GLY A 58 -10.28 -4.73 -4.79
CA GLY A 58 -10.65 -3.56 -3.99
C GLY A 58 -9.57 -3.22 -2.95
N LEU A 59 -9.98 -2.81 -1.75
CA LEU A 59 -9.03 -2.37 -0.73
C LEU A 59 -8.47 -3.57 0.05
N ILE A 60 -7.15 -3.73 0.00
CA ILE A 60 -6.41 -4.78 0.71
C ILE A 60 -5.49 -4.16 1.75
N HIS A 61 -5.47 -4.74 2.95
CA HIS A 61 -4.50 -4.43 4.00
C HIS A 61 -3.39 -5.47 4.03
N TYR A 62 -2.15 -4.99 3.97
CA TYR A 62 -0.96 -5.79 4.18
C TYR A 62 -0.31 -5.38 5.51
N PRO A 63 -0.39 -6.21 6.57
CA PRO A 63 0.12 -5.85 7.90
C PRO A 63 1.67 -5.84 7.97
N GLU A 64 2.32 -6.62 7.13
CA GLU A 64 3.77 -6.80 7.08
C GLU A 64 4.26 -6.75 5.62
N PRO A 65 5.55 -6.45 5.37
CA PRO A 65 6.13 -6.49 4.02
C PRO A 65 5.86 -7.83 3.35
N ASP A 66 5.39 -7.78 2.11
CA ASP A 66 5.01 -8.96 1.34
C ASP A 66 5.75 -8.95 0.00
N ASP A 67 6.42 -10.06 -0.31
CA ASP A 67 7.22 -10.23 -1.54
C ASP A 67 6.37 -10.26 -2.81
N GLU A 68 5.05 -10.45 -2.69
CA GLU A 68 4.13 -10.38 -3.80
C GLU A 68 3.82 -8.94 -4.23
N ILE A 69 4.16 -7.93 -3.40
CA ILE A 69 3.98 -6.52 -3.72
C ILE A 69 5.19 -6.00 -4.50
N LYS A 70 4.98 -5.67 -5.77
CA LYS A 70 6.05 -5.18 -6.65
C LYS A 70 5.77 -3.75 -7.12
N LEU A 71 6.70 -2.84 -6.89
CA LEU A 71 6.62 -1.48 -7.41
C LEU A 71 6.67 -1.47 -8.95
N ILE A 72 5.69 -0.82 -9.57
CA ILE A 72 5.62 -0.61 -11.03
C ILE A 72 5.99 0.82 -11.38
N GLU A 73 5.36 1.80 -10.73
CA GLU A 73 5.56 3.21 -11.04
C GLU A 73 5.48 4.06 -9.77
N ARG A 74 6.38 5.04 -9.67
CA ARG A 74 6.33 6.15 -8.73
C ARG A 74 6.54 7.43 -9.50
N LYS A 75 5.54 8.32 -9.48
CA LYS A 75 5.71 9.67 -10.03
C LYS A 75 6.52 10.51 -9.04
N ILE A 76 7.69 10.96 -9.50
CA ILE A 76 8.67 11.77 -8.76
C ILE A 76 8.31 13.24 -8.91
#